data_AF-A0A151SR71-F1
#
_entry.id   AF-A0A151SR71-F1
#
_cell.length_a   1.000
_cell.length_b   1.000
_cell.length_c   1.000
_cell.angle_alpha   90.00
_cell.angle_beta   90.00
_cell.angle_gamma   90.00
#
_symmetry.space_group_name_H-M   'P 1'
#
loop_
_entity.id
_entity.type
_entity.pdbx_description
1 polymer ?
#
loop_
_entity_poly.entity_id
_entity_poly.type
_entity_poly.pdbx_seq_one_letter_code
_entity_poly.pdbx_strand_id
1 'polypeptide(L)'
;MVEPISIYPSTEGMVNQDPSIKISLIQERITSQTGFKISYRKAWMAKQKAIVNIFGDWEESFLLVFKPCCDAFNFCKLLIQVDGTHLYGKYRGTLLIATTQDGNNNVLPLAFVVVEGETLLAWS
;
A
#
# COMPACT_ATOMS: atom_id res chain seq x y z
N MET A 1 -2.29 -25.95 -24.87
CA MET A 1 -2.81 -24.79 -24.10
C MET A 1 -2.06 -24.77 -22.77
N VAL A 2 -1.23 -23.75 -22.50
CA VAL A 2 -0.58 -23.62 -21.19
C VAL A 2 -1.56 -22.91 -20.27
N GLU A 3 -1.94 -23.56 -19.17
CA GLU A 3 -2.92 -23.02 -18.23
C GLU A 3 -2.41 -21.78 -17.47
N PRO A 4 -3.32 -20.91 -16.96
CA PRO A 4 -2.99 -19.73 -16.15
C PRO A 4 -2.18 -20.01 -14.88
N ILE A 5 -2.00 -21.27 -14.50
CA ILE A 5 -1.31 -21.71 -13.27
C ILE A 5 0.17 -21.34 -13.28
N SER A 6 0.84 -21.33 -14.45
CA SER A 6 2.28 -21.02 -14.54
C SER A 6 2.65 -19.56 -14.26
N ILE A 7 1.66 -18.65 -14.29
CA ILE A 7 1.88 -17.21 -14.07
C ILE A 7 2.14 -16.93 -12.59
N TYR A 8 1.38 -17.55 -11.70
CA TYR A 8 1.36 -17.18 -10.28
C TYR A 8 2.67 -17.48 -9.54
N PRO A 9 3.28 -18.69 -9.65
CA PRO A 9 4.55 -18.99 -8.99
C PRO A 9 5.69 -18.08 -9.47
N SER A 10 5.71 -17.75 -10.75
CA SER A 10 6.70 -16.85 -11.34
C SER A 10 6.53 -15.41 -10.84
N THR A 11 5.29 -14.92 -10.75
CA THR A 11 5.03 -13.59 -10.18
C THR A 11 5.35 -13.49 -8.70
N GLU A 12 5.05 -14.53 -7.91
CA GLU A 12 5.36 -14.56 -6.48
C GLU A 12 6.85 -14.45 -6.22
N GLY A 13 7.67 -15.22 -6.95
CA GLY A 13 9.13 -15.11 -6.86
C GLY A 13 9.64 -13.70 -7.18
N MET A 14 9.06 -13.04 -8.19
CA MET A 14 9.42 -11.67 -8.55
C MET A 14 8.98 -10.64 -7.50
N VAL A 15 7.77 -10.76 -6.99
CA VAL A 15 7.22 -9.85 -5.95
C VAL A 15 7.97 -10.01 -4.63
N ASN A 16 8.37 -11.23 -4.27
CA ASN A 16 9.14 -11.50 -3.06
C ASN A 16 10.55 -10.85 -3.13
N GLN A 17 11.14 -10.77 -4.32
CA GLN A 17 12.44 -10.11 -4.53
C GLN A 17 12.33 -8.58 -4.57
N ASP A 18 11.30 -8.07 -5.27
CA ASP A 18 11.03 -6.64 -5.39
C ASP A 18 9.51 -6.39 -5.41
N PRO A 19 8.91 -6.00 -4.27
CA PRO A 19 7.48 -5.68 -4.21
C PRO A 19 7.09 -4.50 -5.11
N SER A 20 8.05 -3.61 -5.43
CA SER A 20 7.84 -2.44 -6.26
C SER A 20 7.98 -2.72 -7.77
N ILE A 21 8.23 -3.98 -8.16
CA ILE A 21 8.44 -4.37 -9.56
C ILE A 21 7.35 -3.82 -10.48
N LYS A 22 7.75 -3.18 -11.58
CA LYS A 22 6.81 -2.59 -12.53
C LYS A 22 6.04 -3.69 -13.27
N ILE A 23 4.76 -3.43 -13.54
CA ILE A 23 3.90 -4.38 -14.29
C ILE A 23 4.48 -4.68 -15.67
N SER A 24 5.10 -3.71 -16.34
CA SER A 24 5.75 -3.91 -17.63
C SER A 24 6.85 -4.96 -17.58
N LEU A 25 7.66 -4.98 -16.51
CA LEU A 25 8.72 -5.98 -16.31
C LEU A 25 8.13 -7.36 -16.02
N ILE A 26 7.02 -7.43 -15.28
CA ILE A 26 6.28 -8.69 -15.09
C ILE A 26 5.80 -9.24 -16.44
N GLN A 27 5.22 -8.39 -17.30
CA GLN A 27 4.78 -8.80 -18.63
C GLN A 27 5.94 -9.30 -19.49
N GLU A 28 7.08 -8.60 -19.49
CA GLU A 28 8.29 -8.97 -20.23
C GLU A 28 8.81 -10.34 -19.78
N ARG A 29 9.01 -10.52 -18.47
CA ARG A 29 9.57 -11.76 -17.91
C ARG A 29 8.65 -12.96 -18.12
N ILE A 30 7.33 -12.79 -18.00
CA ILE A 30 6.38 -13.88 -18.27
C ILE A 30 6.36 -14.22 -19.75
N THR A 31 6.42 -13.22 -20.63
CA THR A 31 6.47 -13.44 -22.08
C THR A 31 7.75 -14.17 -22.46
N SER A 32 8.91 -13.83 -21.87
CA SER A 32 10.18 -14.50 -22.15
C SER A 32 10.22 -15.95 -21.65
N GLN A 33 9.57 -16.25 -20.52
CA GLN A 33 9.54 -17.60 -19.95
C GLN A 33 8.55 -18.54 -20.62
N THR A 34 7.38 -18.02 -20.99
CA THR A 34 6.24 -18.85 -21.46
C THR A 34 6.00 -18.75 -22.96
N GLY A 35 6.56 -17.74 -23.62
CA GLY A 35 6.27 -17.40 -25.01
C GLY A 35 4.91 -16.72 -25.21
N PHE A 36 4.08 -16.58 -24.18
CA PHE A 36 2.74 -15.99 -24.26
C PHE A 36 2.73 -14.55 -23.76
N LYS A 37 2.24 -13.63 -24.60
CA LYS A 37 2.05 -12.24 -24.23
C LYS A 37 0.81 -12.09 -23.33
N ILE A 38 1.02 -11.67 -22.09
CA ILE A 38 -0.06 -11.37 -21.15
C ILE A 38 -0.47 -9.89 -21.21
N SER A 39 -1.74 -9.61 -20.94
CA SER A 39 -2.23 -8.22 -20.85
C SER A 39 -1.80 -7.54 -19.55
N TYR A 40 -1.74 -6.21 -19.55
CA TYR A 40 -1.40 -5.41 -18.38
C TYR A 40 -2.31 -5.73 -17.18
N ARG A 41 -3.62 -5.83 -17.41
CA ARG A 41 -4.60 -6.13 -16.36
C ARG A 41 -4.35 -7.51 -15.73
N LYS A 42 -4.00 -8.53 -16.52
CA LYS A 42 -3.68 -9.87 -15.99
C LYS A 42 -2.40 -9.84 -15.14
N ALA A 43 -1.35 -9.17 -15.63
CA ALA A 43 -0.10 -8.99 -14.90
C ALA A 43 -0.32 -8.21 -13.58
N TRP A 44 -1.13 -7.16 -13.61
CA TRP A 44 -1.49 -6.38 -12.42
C TRP A 44 -2.25 -7.22 -11.40
N MET A 45 -3.28 -7.95 -11.82
CA MET A 45 -4.04 -8.84 -10.93
C MET A 45 -3.14 -9.93 -10.32
N ALA A 46 -2.26 -10.52 -11.11
CA ALA A 46 -1.29 -11.51 -10.61
C ALA A 46 -0.33 -10.90 -9.59
N LYS A 47 0.18 -9.69 -9.83
CA LYS A 47 0.99 -8.95 -8.86
C LYS A 47 0.21 -8.69 -7.56
N GLN A 48 -1.04 -8.21 -7.64
CA GLN A 48 -1.84 -7.94 -6.45
C GLN A 48 -2.09 -9.22 -5.65
N LYS A 49 -2.41 -10.33 -6.31
CA LYS A 49 -2.59 -11.63 -5.65
C LYS A 49 -1.31 -12.12 -4.99
N ALA A 50 -0.17 -11.99 -5.66
CA ALA A 50 1.13 -12.33 -5.09
C ALA A 50 1.47 -11.46 -3.87
N ILE A 51 1.19 -10.15 -3.91
CA ILE A 51 1.37 -9.26 -2.76
C ILE A 51 0.54 -9.75 -1.57
N VAL A 52 -0.75 -10.02 -1.78
CA VAL A 52 -1.63 -10.51 -0.70
C VAL A 52 -1.15 -11.84 -0.14
N ASN A 53 -0.71 -12.78 -1.00
CA ASN A 53 -0.21 -14.07 -0.56
C ASN A 53 1.10 -13.98 0.26
N ILE A 54 1.98 -13.02 -0.07
CA ILE A 54 3.31 -12.90 0.54
C ILE A 54 3.29 -12.01 1.78
N PHE A 55 2.59 -10.88 1.71
CA PHE A 55 2.63 -9.82 2.72
C PHE A 55 1.34 -9.70 3.55
N GLY A 56 0.32 -10.49 3.24
CA GLY A 56 -1.02 -10.30 3.80
C GLY A 56 -1.80 -9.24 3.05
N ASP A 57 -3.08 -9.12 3.39
CA ASP A 57 -3.93 -8.08 2.81
C ASP A 57 -3.71 -6.72 3.50
N TRP A 58 -4.43 -5.72 3.00
CA TRP A 58 -4.34 -4.37 3.53
C TRP A 58 -4.91 -4.25 4.95
N GLU A 59 -5.86 -5.11 5.33
CA GLU A 59 -6.52 -5.07 6.64
C GLU A 59 -5.57 -5.61 7.70
N GLU A 60 -4.91 -6.74 7.43
CA GLU A 60 -3.84 -7.27 8.30
C GLU A 60 -2.71 -6.26 8.45
N SER A 61 -2.25 -5.67 7.35
CA SER A 61 -1.22 -4.62 7.37
C SER A 61 -1.64 -3.40 8.19
N PHE A 62 -2.88 -2.97 8.04
CA PHE A 62 -3.43 -1.84 8.80
C PHE A 62 -3.49 -2.15 10.28
N LEU A 63 -3.97 -3.33 10.67
CA LEU A 63 -4.06 -3.75 12.06
C LEU A 63 -2.67 -3.87 12.71
N LEU A 64 -1.66 -4.40 11.99
CA LEU A 64 -0.30 -4.50 12.49
C LEU A 64 0.31 -3.14 12.86
N VAL A 65 0.00 -2.09 12.09
CA VAL A 65 0.54 -0.74 12.32
C VAL A 65 -0.29 0.05 13.33
N PHE A 66 -1.61 0.11 13.13
CA PHE A 66 -2.46 1.01 13.91
C PHE A 66 -2.87 0.44 15.26
N LYS A 67 -2.99 -0.89 15.42
CA LYS A 67 -3.41 -1.45 16.70
C LYS A 67 -2.44 -1.13 17.85
N PRO A 68 -1.11 -1.33 17.69
CA PRO A 68 -0.15 -0.89 18.70
C PRO A 68 -0.22 0.61 18.97
N CYS A 69 -0.46 1.43 17.95
CA CYS A 69 -0.59 2.89 18.10
C CYS A 69 -1.83 3.28 18.90
N CYS A 70 -2.97 2.62 18.65
CA CYS A 70 -4.20 2.81 19.43
C CYS A 70 -4.02 2.38 20.89
N ASP A 71 -3.36 1.23 21.12
CA ASP A 71 -3.12 0.73 22.47
C ASP A 71 -2.13 1.66 23.23
N ALA A 72 -1.12 2.20 22.52
CA ALA A 72 -0.14 3.16 23.04
C ALA A 72 -0.70 4.58 23.25
N PHE A 73 -1.83 4.93 22.63
CA PHE A 73 -2.42 6.27 22.69
C PHE A 73 -2.69 6.73 24.14
N ASN A 74 -3.07 5.80 25.03
CA ASN A 74 -3.30 6.08 26.45
C ASN A 74 -2.04 6.54 27.21
N PHE A 75 -0.85 6.31 26.64
CA PHE A 75 0.45 6.66 27.21
C PHE A 75 1.15 7.78 26.43
N CYS A 76 0.47 8.34 25.43
CA CYS A 76 0.99 9.44 24.63
C CYS A 76 0.80 10.79 25.31
N LYS A 77 1.57 11.77 24.87
CA LYS A 77 1.36 13.16 25.24
C LYS A 77 0.01 13.63 24.71
N LEU A 78 -0.63 14.55 25.42
CA LEU A 78 -1.87 15.19 24.97
C LEU A 78 -1.60 16.19 23.83
N LEU A 79 -1.10 15.68 22.72
CA LEU A 79 -0.75 16.42 21.50
C LEU A 79 -1.15 15.57 20.30
N ILE A 80 -1.93 16.18 19.42
CA ILE A 80 -2.23 15.64 18.10
C ILE A 80 -1.68 16.62 17.07
N GLN A 81 -0.87 16.10 16.15
CA GLN A 81 -0.32 16.85 15.03
C GLN A 81 -0.96 16.33 13.75
N VAL A 82 -1.46 17.23 12.91
CA VAL A 82 -2.02 16.87 11.60
C VAL A 82 -1.18 17.56 10.54
N ASP A 83 -0.74 16.78 9.55
CA ASP A 83 0.01 17.27 8.40
C ASP A 83 -0.59 16.72 7.10
N GLY A 84 -0.39 17.46 6.01
CA GLY A 84 -0.97 17.20 4.70
C GLY A 84 0.07 17.18 3.59
N THR A 85 0.06 16.13 2.76
CA THR A 85 0.87 16.06 1.54
C THR A 85 -0.01 16.06 0.30
N HIS A 86 0.26 16.99 -0.62
CA HIS A 86 -0.46 17.09 -1.88
C HIS A 86 -0.12 15.90 -2.80
N LEU A 87 -1.15 15.24 -3.31
CA LEU A 87 -1.03 14.14 -4.26
C LEU A 87 -0.97 14.68 -5.69
N TYR A 88 -0.02 14.18 -6.46
CA TYR A 88 0.19 14.56 -7.87
C TYR A 88 -0.33 13.48 -8.82
N GLY A 89 -0.74 13.90 -10.03
CA GLY A 89 -1.15 13.01 -11.11
C GLY A 89 -2.62 13.15 -11.47
N LYS A 90 -3.21 12.06 -11.99
CA LYS A 90 -4.60 12.04 -12.48
C LYS A 90 -5.61 12.26 -11.36
N TYR A 91 -5.32 11.69 -10.19
CA TYR A 91 -6.15 11.79 -9.01
C TYR A 91 -5.46 12.77 -8.06
N ARG A 92 -5.84 14.04 -8.17
CA ARG A 92 -5.42 15.11 -7.26
C ARG A 92 -6.02 14.85 -5.88
N GLY A 93 -5.49 15.53 -4.86
CA GLY A 93 -6.00 15.45 -3.50
C GLY A 93 -4.92 15.82 -2.48
N THR A 94 -5.26 15.72 -1.21
CA THR A 94 -4.34 15.85 -0.09
C THR A 94 -4.44 14.60 0.76
N LEU A 95 -3.31 13.94 1.01
CA LEU A 95 -3.20 12.90 2.03
C LEU A 95 -2.95 13.60 3.36
N LEU A 96 -3.94 13.56 4.24
CA LEU A 96 -3.84 14.04 5.62
C LEU A 96 -3.47 12.87 6.53
N ILE A 97 -2.54 13.11 7.47
CA ILE A 97 -2.14 12.16 8.49
C ILE A 97 -2.21 12.84 9.84
N ALA A 98 -2.96 12.23 10.77
CA ALA A 98 -2.99 12.61 12.18
C ALA A 98 -2.01 11.72 12.95
N THR A 99 -1.15 12.34 13.74
CA THR A 99 -0.13 11.68 14.54
C THR A 99 -0.17 12.18 15.98
N THR A 100 0.32 11.37 16.90
CA THR A 100 0.63 11.76 18.28
C THR A 100 2.10 11.48 18.59
N GLN A 101 2.53 11.85 19.78
CA GLN A 101 3.87 11.56 20.28
C GLN A 101 3.80 10.83 21.61
N ASP A 102 4.58 9.75 21.74
CA ASP A 102 4.74 9.08 23.03
C ASP A 102 5.65 9.88 24.00
N GLY A 103 5.81 9.37 25.23
CA GLY A 103 6.72 9.94 26.22
C GLY A 103 8.19 10.00 25.77
N ASN A 104 8.58 9.21 24.76
CA ASN A 104 9.92 9.14 24.20
C ASN A 104 10.10 10.00 22.93
N ASN A 105 9.11 10.82 22.56
CA ASN A 105 9.08 11.62 21.34
C ASN A 105 9.00 10.81 20.04
N ASN A 106 8.63 9.53 20.08
CA ASN A 106 8.33 8.77 18.88
C ASN A 106 6.98 9.22 18.31
N VAL A 107 6.93 9.41 16.99
CA VAL A 107 5.71 9.78 16.28
C VAL A 107 4.89 8.52 16.00
N LEU A 108 3.61 8.54 16.42
CA LEU A 108 2.69 7.42 16.26
C LEU A 108 1.52 7.85 15.35
N PRO A 109 1.26 7.15 14.24
CA PRO A 109 0.11 7.44 13.39
C PRO A 109 -1.20 7.05 14.09
N LEU A 110 -2.18 7.94 14.07
CA LEU A 110 -3.52 7.71 14.61
C LEU A 110 -4.56 7.46 13.51
N ALA A 111 -4.51 8.26 12.45
CA ALA A 111 -5.42 8.16 11.32
C ALA A 111 -4.79 8.76 10.06
N PHE A 112 -5.29 8.36 8.89
CA PHE A 112 -5.03 9.04 7.64
C PHE A 112 -6.30 9.14 6.80
N VAL A 113 -6.35 10.12 5.91
CA VAL A 113 -7.47 10.29 4.97
C VAL A 113 -6.97 10.95 3.68
N VAL A 114 -7.53 10.54 2.55
CA VAL A 114 -7.33 11.23 1.27
C VAL A 114 -8.55 12.11 1.02
N VAL A 115 -8.33 13.42 0.98
CA VAL A 115 -9.36 14.43 0.72
C VAL A 115 -9.09 15.17 -0.58
N GLU A 116 -10.07 15.87 -1.13
CA GLU A 116 -9.87 16.67 -2.35
C GLU A 116 -8.90 17.84 -2.12
N GLY A 117 -8.90 18.39 -0.90
CA GLY A 117 -7.98 19.44 -0.46
C GLY A 117 -8.24 19.85 0.99
N GLU A 118 -7.35 20.68 1.55
CA GLU A 118 -7.48 21.27 2.90
C GLU A 118 -8.55 22.36 2.94
N THR A 119 -9.82 21.96 2.78
CA THR A 119 -10.97 22.87 2.76
C THR A 119 -11.77 22.76 4.05
N LEU A 120 -12.49 23.82 4.45
CA LEU A 120 -13.34 23.78 5.65
C LEU A 120 -14.34 22.61 5.68
N LEU A 121 -14.83 22.18 4.50
CA LEU A 121 -15.71 21.02 4.36
C LEU A 121 -14.98 19.68 4.60
N ALA A 122 -13.69 19.60 4.31
CA ALA A 122 -12.89 18.41 4.60
C ALA A 122 -12.56 18.25 6.09
N TRP A 123 -12.75 19.33 6.87
CA TRP A 123 -12.49 19.39 8.31
C TRP A 123 -13.76 19.39 9.18
N SER A 124 -14.95 19.38 8.56
CA SER A 124 -16.26 19.36 9.24
C SER A 124 -16.84 17.95 9.30
#